data_AF-A0A550BUX1-F1
#
_entry.id   AF-A0A550BUX1-F1
#
_cell.length_a   1.000
_cell.length_b   1.000
_cell.length_c   1.000
_cell.angle_alpha   90.00
_cell.angle_beta   90.00
_cell.angle_gamma   90.00
#
_symmetry.space_group_name_H-M   'P 1'
#
loop_
_entity.id
_entity.type
_entity.pdbx_description
1 polymer ?
#
loop_
_entity_poly.entity_id
_entity_poly.type
_entity_poly.pdbx_seq_one_letter_code
_entity_poly.pdbx_strand_id
1 'polypeptide(L)'
;MQVDDAARELGVIDGITKKIVLAESETSSPARQDDAAGLACPADAPEWISCNLAVINKHELGAVYLSALEAWLSLEKKWGYDASKGTSCKGSSERPDLLDKWIRGGRAPRVRKVPVIEDVRAFEREVWTWWAGLQPPWRKIDVDGRPSEDREVDESADWGVLSVHGQNGMLNAVAVACWWGLALDGHNNRSWERFLHDITWVCEEQAE
;
A
#
# COMPACT_ATOMS: atom_id res chain seq x y z
N MET A 1 20.59 52.55 18.78
CA MET A 1 21.30 53.84 18.65
C MET A 1 22.27 53.91 19.83
N GLN A 2 23.41 53.20 19.73
CA GLN A 2 24.74 53.62 19.24
C GLN A 2 25.62 54.10 20.44
N VAL A 3 26.55 53.23 20.88
CA VAL A 3 28.03 53.40 21.01
C VAL A 3 28.46 54.06 22.34
N ASP A 4 29.56 53.75 23.05
CA ASP A 4 30.95 53.36 22.77
C ASP A 4 31.47 52.47 23.95
N ASP A 5 32.26 51.39 23.77
CA ASP A 5 33.70 51.26 23.47
C ASP A 5 34.66 51.61 24.63
N ALA A 6 35.41 50.61 25.14
CA ALA A 6 36.74 50.77 25.75
C ALA A 6 37.40 49.40 26.01
N ALA A 7 38.58 49.22 25.41
CA ALA A 7 39.43 48.04 25.37
C ALA A 7 40.53 47.98 26.47
N ARG A 8 41.31 46.89 26.42
CA ARG A 8 42.55 46.48 27.14
C ARG A 8 42.29 45.54 28.33
N GLU A 9 43.00 44.42 28.50
CA GLU A 9 44.47 44.24 28.39
C GLU A 9 44.92 42.91 27.75
N LEU A 10 46.14 42.98 27.22
CA LEU A 10 46.97 41.90 26.69
C LEU A 10 47.69 41.16 27.82
N GLY A 11 47.73 39.84 27.76
CA GLY A 11 48.62 39.00 28.56
C GLY A 11 49.03 37.76 27.77
N VAL A 12 50.09 37.90 26.97
CA VAL A 12 50.78 36.76 26.34
C VAL A 12 51.82 36.23 27.31
N ILE A 13 51.75 34.94 27.64
CA ILE A 13 52.91 34.17 28.12
C ILE A 13 52.95 32.82 27.41
N ASP A 14 54.18 32.47 27.09
CA ASP A 14 54.65 31.56 26.08
C ASP A 14 54.69 30.09 26.53
N GLY A 15 54.57 29.19 25.55
CA GLY A 15 55.14 27.83 25.49
C GLY A 15 54.88 26.83 26.62
N ILE A 16 54.15 25.75 26.28
CA ILE A 16 54.67 24.36 26.31
C ILE A 16 53.75 23.46 25.47
N THR A 17 54.36 22.89 24.44
CA THR A 17 53.82 21.92 23.49
C THR A 17 53.44 20.60 24.15
N LYS A 18 52.20 20.13 23.95
CA LYS A 18 51.91 18.69 23.87
C LYS A 18 50.89 18.41 22.76
N LYS A 19 51.39 17.74 21.72
CA LYS A 19 50.60 17.10 20.66
C LYS A 19 49.54 16.18 21.29
N ILE A 20 48.28 16.41 20.96
CA ILE A 20 47.27 15.35 20.96
C ILE A 20 46.67 15.36 19.57
N VAL A 21 47.09 14.38 18.77
CA VAL A 21 46.43 14.01 17.52
C VAL A 21 45.22 13.18 17.93
N LEU A 22 44.03 13.79 17.95
CA LEU A 22 42.79 13.05 17.93
C LEU A 22 42.46 12.82 16.45
N ALA A 23 42.62 11.58 16.02
CA ALA A 23 42.08 11.12 14.75
C ALA A 23 40.56 11.19 14.86
N GLU A 24 39.93 12.10 14.13
CA GLU A 24 38.51 12.02 13.85
C GLU A 24 38.30 10.81 12.94
N SER A 25 37.79 9.72 13.52
CA SER A 25 37.28 8.61 12.75
C SER A 25 36.00 9.06 12.08
N GLU A 26 36.11 9.49 10.82
CA GLU A 26 34.98 9.54 9.90
C GLU A 26 34.50 8.09 9.70
N THR A 27 33.60 7.64 10.56
CA THR A 27 32.74 6.50 10.26
C THR A 27 31.77 6.98 9.20
N SER A 28 32.23 6.91 7.94
CA SER A 28 31.38 6.94 6.76
C SER A 28 30.39 5.79 6.91
N SER A 29 29.20 6.14 7.39
CA SER A 29 28.04 5.27 7.37
C SER A 29 27.65 5.12 5.91
N PRO A 30 27.66 3.91 5.32
CA PRO A 30 27.11 3.75 3.99
C PRO A 30 25.61 4.02 4.11
N ALA A 31 25.20 5.16 3.56
CA ALA A 31 23.81 5.45 3.30
C ALA A 31 23.18 4.21 2.66
N ARG A 32 22.07 3.73 3.23
CA ARG A 32 21.20 2.74 2.59
C ARG A 32 20.67 3.36 1.29
N GLN A 33 21.40 3.16 0.22
CA GLN A 33 20.95 3.38 -1.14
C GLN A 33 20.46 2.02 -1.62
N ASP A 34 19.19 1.70 -1.34
CA ASP A 34 18.39 0.69 -2.07
C ASP A 34 16.88 0.68 -1.71
N ASP A 35 16.35 1.68 -1.00
CA ASP A 35 14.95 1.65 -0.49
C ASP A 35 13.91 2.35 -1.41
N ALA A 36 14.18 2.51 -2.71
CA ALA A 36 13.33 3.31 -3.62
C ALA A 36 12.79 2.56 -4.84
N ALA A 37 12.83 1.24 -4.86
CA ALA A 37 12.26 0.46 -5.96
C ALA A 37 10.86 -0.07 -5.58
N GLY A 38 9.85 0.31 -6.36
CA GLY A 38 8.57 -0.41 -6.35
C GLY A 38 8.75 -1.86 -6.79
N LEU A 39 7.67 -2.65 -6.76
CA LEU A 39 7.74 -4.06 -7.12
C LEU A 39 8.10 -4.26 -8.60
N ALA A 40 9.00 -5.20 -8.89
CA ALA A 40 9.28 -5.59 -10.26
C ALA A 40 8.08 -6.37 -10.83
N CYS A 41 7.69 -6.06 -12.07
CA CYS A 41 6.69 -6.85 -12.77
C CYS A 41 7.28 -8.24 -13.09
N PRO A 42 6.57 -9.35 -12.78
CA PRO A 42 7.03 -10.68 -13.18
C PRO A 42 7.20 -10.76 -14.71
N ALA A 43 8.27 -11.40 -15.17
CA ALA A 43 8.61 -11.47 -16.60
C ALA A 43 7.59 -12.27 -17.44
N ASP A 44 6.90 -13.20 -16.79
CA ASP A 44 5.84 -14.03 -17.36
C ASP A 44 4.45 -13.37 -17.24
N ALA A 45 4.35 -12.18 -16.64
CA ALA A 45 3.08 -11.52 -16.41
C ALA A 45 2.45 -11.03 -17.73
N PRO A 46 1.15 -11.28 -17.96
CA PRO A 46 0.46 -10.78 -19.14
C PRO A 46 0.29 -9.25 -19.09
N GLU A 47 -0.02 -8.67 -20.24
CA GLU A 47 -0.19 -7.21 -20.41
C GLU A 47 -1.15 -6.60 -19.37
N TRP A 48 -2.21 -7.32 -18.99
CA TRP A 48 -3.16 -6.80 -18.03
C TRP A 48 -2.58 -6.65 -16.61
N ILE A 49 -1.68 -7.55 -16.19
CA ILE A 49 -0.96 -7.40 -14.93
C ILE A 49 0.01 -6.22 -15.05
N SER A 50 0.87 -6.23 -16.06
CA SER A 50 1.93 -5.21 -16.20
C SER A 50 1.36 -3.80 -16.34
N CYS A 51 0.29 -3.62 -17.11
CA CYS A 51 -0.38 -2.33 -17.26
C CYS A 51 -1.05 -1.85 -15.97
N ASN A 52 -1.73 -2.73 -15.22
CA ASN A 52 -2.36 -2.33 -13.97
C ASN A 52 -1.33 -2.11 -12.86
N LEU A 53 -0.32 -2.97 -12.76
CA LEU A 53 0.80 -2.81 -11.83
C LEU A 53 1.52 -1.48 -12.06
N ALA A 54 1.78 -1.07 -13.31
CA ALA A 54 2.38 0.23 -13.60
C ALA A 54 1.57 1.42 -13.08
N VAL A 55 0.25 1.28 -12.92
CA VAL A 55 -0.62 2.33 -12.37
C VAL A 55 -0.63 2.31 -10.84
N ILE A 56 -0.65 1.13 -10.22
CA ILE A 56 -0.85 0.98 -8.77
C ILE A 56 0.44 0.78 -7.96
N ASN A 57 1.57 0.46 -8.59
CA ASN A 57 2.87 0.26 -7.93
C ASN A 57 3.47 1.58 -7.41
N LYS A 58 2.98 2.02 -6.25
CA LYS A 58 3.31 3.26 -5.56
C LYS A 58 4.14 2.98 -4.32
N HIS A 59 5.46 2.86 -4.50
CA HIS A 59 6.42 2.64 -3.42
C HIS A 59 6.34 3.69 -2.29
N GLU A 60 5.92 4.90 -2.61
CA GLU A 60 5.71 5.99 -1.65
C GLU A 60 4.62 5.67 -0.60
N LEU A 61 3.75 4.69 -0.85
CA LEU A 61 2.74 4.22 0.11
C LEU A 61 3.31 3.28 1.18
N GLY A 62 4.60 2.93 1.10
CA GLY A 62 5.33 2.20 2.14
C GLY A 62 5.18 0.69 2.07
N ALA A 63 5.92 0.01 2.96
CA ALA A 63 6.13 -1.43 2.91
C ALA A 63 4.84 -2.24 3.06
N VAL A 64 3.91 -1.83 3.93
CA VAL A 64 2.64 -2.55 4.16
C VAL A 64 1.80 -2.60 2.87
N TYR A 65 1.78 -1.50 2.11
CA TYR A 65 1.11 -1.46 0.81
C TYR A 65 1.81 -2.36 -0.22
N LEU A 66 3.14 -2.33 -0.27
CA LEU A 66 3.91 -3.19 -1.17
C LEU A 66 3.70 -4.67 -0.85
N SER A 67 3.59 -5.06 0.43
CA SER A 67 3.25 -6.44 0.81
C SER A 67 1.86 -6.87 0.29
N ALA A 68 0.86 -5.99 0.33
CA ALA A 68 -0.46 -6.30 -0.24
C ALA A 68 -0.41 -6.46 -1.77
N LEU A 69 0.39 -5.66 -2.47
CA LEU A 69 0.62 -5.83 -3.90
C LEU A 69 1.34 -7.13 -4.23
N GLU A 70 2.36 -7.51 -3.45
CA GLU A 70 3.12 -8.74 -3.63
C GLU A 70 2.27 -9.98 -3.39
N ALA A 71 1.44 -9.97 -2.34
CA ALA A 71 0.46 -11.03 -2.07
C ALA A 71 -0.54 -11.18 -3.23
N TRP A 72 -1.04 -10.06 -3.77
CA TRP A 72 -1.91 -10.09 -4.96
C TRP A 72 -1.19 -10.68 -6.18
N LEU A 73 0.05 -10.26 -6.48
CA LEU A 73 0.81 -10.83 -7.60
C LEU A 73 1.03 -12.34 -7.44
N SER A 74 1.32 -12.79 -6.22
CA SER A 74 1.50 -14.20 -5.89
C SER A 74 0.21 -15.01 -6.10
N LEU A 75 -0.93 -14.48 -5.65
CA LEU A 75 -2.25 -15.06 -5.90
C LEU A 75 -2.52 -15.18 -7.41
N GLU A 76 -2.36 -14.11 -8.18
CA GLU A 76 -2.65 -14.16 -9.63
C GLU A 76 -1.71 -15.13 -10.35
N LYS A 77 -0.46 -15.23 -9.92
CA LYS A 77 0.50 -16.20 -10.46
C LYS A 77 0.07 -17.64 -10.21
N LYS A 78 -0.46 -17.96 -9.02
CA LYS A 78 -1.04 -19.28 -8.71
C LYS A 78 -2.14 -19.65 -9.71
N TRP A 79 -2.98 -18.69 -10.05
CA TRP A 79 -4.06 -18.85 -11.03
C TRP A 79 -3.59 -18.71 -12.48
N GLY A 80 -2.28 -18.73 -12.75
CA GLY A 80 -1.73 -18.64 -14.10
C GLY A 80 -2.03 -17.31 -14.80
N TYR A 81 -2.29 -16.26 -14.03
CA TYR A 81 -2.74 -14.94 -14.49
C TYR A 81 -4.00 -14.97 -15.35
N ASP A 82 -4.90 -15.93 -15.11
CA ASP A 82 -6.19 -15.96 -15.80
C ASP A 82 -6.99 -14.70 -15.46
N ALA A 83 -7.24 -13.89 -16.49
CA ALA A 83 -7.97 -12.64 -16.39
C ALA A 83 -9.44 -12.82 -15.97
N SER A 84 -9.98 -14.05 -15.96
CA SER A 84 -11.35 -14.39 -15.56
C SER A 84 -12.40 -13.54 -16.28
N LYS A 85 -12.26 -13.44 -17.62
CA LYS A 85 -13.14 -12.61 -18.45
C LYS A 85 -14.57 -13.16 -18.41
N GLY A 86 -15.49 -12.39 -17.84
CA GLY A 86 -16.92 -12.72 -17.78
C GLY A 86 -17.42 -13.10 -16.38
N THR A 87 -16.53 -13.47 -15.46
CA THR A 87 -16.87 -13.71 -14.06
C THR A 87 -16.90 -12.37 -13.33
N SER A 88 -18.04 -12.01 -12.74
CA SER A 88 -18.17 -10.76 -12.00
C SER A 88 -18.19 -11.02 -10.50
N CYS A 89 -17.25 -10.45 -9.76
CA CYS A 89 -17.27 -10.38 -8.30
C CYS A 89 -18.34 -9.37 -7.83
N LYS A 90 -19.63 -9.73 -7.88
CA LYS A 90 -20.71 -8.91 -7.31
C LYS A 90 -21.02 -9.41 -5.91
N GLY A 91 -20.60 -8.64 -4.90
CA GLY A 91 -21.04 -8.87 -3.53
C GLY A 91 -22.49 -8.49 -3.30
N SER A 92 -22.90 -8.54 -2.05
CA SER A 92 -24.23 -8.10 -1.59
C SER A 92 -24.34 -6.57 -1.47
N SER A 93 -23.21 -5.86 -1.49
CA SER A 93 -23.13 -4.39 -1.35
C SER A 93 -22.65 -3.72 -2.64
N GLU A 94 -23.06 -2.47 -2.82
CA GLU A 94 -22.61 -1.64 -3.94
C GLU A 94 -21.12 -1.34 -3.82
N ARG A 95 -20.43 -1.31 -4.97
CA ARG A 95 -19.03 -0.91 -5.05
C ARG A 95 -18.93 0.62 -4.91
N PRO A 96 -17.80 1.16 -4.41
CA PRO A 96 -17.57 2.61 -4.47
C PRO A 96 -17.72 3.13 -5.91
N ASP A 97 -18.35 4.28 -6.08
CA ASP A 97 -18.65 4.86 -7.40
C ASP A 97 -17.39 5.04 -8.26
N LEU A 98 -16.28 5.44 -7.62
CA LEU A 98 -14.98 5.58 -8.28
C LEU A 98 -14.47 4.24 -8.83
N LEU A 99 -14.66 3.16 -8.07
CA LEU A 99 -14.31 1.82 -8.51
C LEU A 99 -15.17 1.43 -9.70
N ASP A 100 -16.50 1.54 -9.61
CA ASP A 100 -17.39 1.17 -10.71
C ASP A 100 -17.07 1.94 -12.01
N LYS A 101 -16.80 3.25 -11.92
CA LYS A 101 -16.35 4.07 -13.08
C LYS A 101 -15.02 3.57 -13.65
N TRP A 102 -14.05 3.23 -12.80
CA TRP A 102 -12.75 2.71 -13.24
C TRP A 102 -12.88 1.36 -13.96
N ILE A 103 -13.74 0.47 -13.44
CA ILE A 103 -14.06 -0.82 -14.05
C ILE A 103 -14.72 -0.63 -15.41
N ARG A 104 -15.76 0.20 -15.50
CA ARG A 104 -16.50 0.48 -16.74
C ARG A 104 -15.64 1.19 -17.79
N GLY A 105 -14.66 1.98 -17.37
CA GLY A 105 -13.64 2.57 -18.23
C GLY A 105 -12.65 1.55 -18.83
N GLY A 106 -12.68 0.30 -18.38
CA GLY A 106 -11.85 -0.78 -18.87
C GLY A 106 -10.46 -0.86 -18.25
N ARG A 107 -10.21 -0.16 -17.13
CA ARG A 107 -8.96 -0.19 -16.34
C ARG A 107 -7.73 0.10 -17.19
N ALA A 108 -6.52 -0.17 -16.69
CA ALA A 108 -5.33 -0.13 -17.54
C ALA A 108 -5.40 -1.26 -18.59
N PRO A 109 -5.00 -1.01 -19.85
CA PRO A 109 -4.24 0.16 -20.32
C PRO A 109 -5.08 1.39 -20.71
N ARG A 110 -6.42 1.31 -20.73
CA ARG A 110 -7.32 2.39 -21.20
C ARG A 110 -7.37 3.58 -20.24
N VAL A 111 -7.45 3.28 -18.94
CA VAL A 111 -7.48 4.27 -17.85
C VAL A 111 -6.17 4.12 -17.07
N ARG A 112 -5.23 5.02 -17.34
CA ARG A 112 -3.91 5.05 -16.67
C ARG A 112 -3.82 6.03 -15.51
N LYS A 113 -4.74 7.00 -15.46
CA LYS A 113 -4.78 8.00 -14.40
C LYS A 113 -5.48 7.41 -13.18
N VAL A 114 -4.84 7.54 -12.02
CA VAL A 114 -5.43 7.21 -10.73
C VAL A 114 -6.57 8.19 -10.42
N PRO A 115 -7.76 7.72 -9.99
CA PRO A 115 -8.84 8.59 -9.54
C PRO A 115 -8.41 9.49 -8.38
N VAL A 116 -8.93 10.72 -8.34
CA VAL A 116 -8.75 11.63 -7.20
C VAL A 116 -9.90 11.41 -6.23
N ILE A 117 -9.59 11.23 -4.95
CA ILE A 117 -10.58 11.12 -3.87
C ILE A 117 -10.72 12.50 -3.23
N GLU A 118 -11.92 13.07 -3.28
CA GLU A 118 -12.21 14.40 -2.73
C GLU A 118 -12.55 14.35 -1.23
N ASP A 119 -13.30 13.32 -0.81
CA ASP A 119 -13.65 13.07 0.60
C ASP A 119 -13.16 11.68 1.02
N VAL A 120 -12.01 11.65 1.68
CA VAL A 120 -11.37 10.42 2.18
C VAL A 120 -12.27 9.68 3.18
N ARG A 121 -13.02 10.40 4.02
CA ARG A 121 -13.88 9.77 5.04
C ARG A 121 -15.10 9.13 4.41
N ALA A 122 -15.71 9.76 3.40
CA ALA A 122 -16.79 9.15 2.64
C ALA A 122 -16.29 7.90 1.91
N PHE A 123 -15.15 8.02 1.23
CA PHE A 123 -14.56 6.90 0.51
C PHE A 123 -14.21 5.72 1.42
N GLU A 124 -13.65 5.97 2.61
CA GLU A 124 -13.41 4.93 3.62
C GLU A 124 -14.68 4.14 3.96
N ARG A 125 -15.81 4.82 4.19
CA ARG A 125 -17.08 4.16 4.53
C ARG A 125 -17.61 3.32 3.37
N GLU A 126 -17.53 3.84 2.15
CA GLU A 126 -17.92 3.12 0.94
C GLU A 126 -17.07 1.87 0.73
N VAL A 127 -15.74 1.99 0.90
CA VAL A 127 -14.79 0.87 0.77
C VAL A 127 -15.10 -0.22 1.79
N TRP A 128 -15.29 0.11 3.07
CA TRP A 128 -15.59 -0.91 4.07
C TRP A 128 -16.96 -1.55 3.89
N THR A 129 -17.97 -0.77 3.51
CA THR A 129 -19.32 -1.30 3.23
C THR A 129 -19.26 -2.31 2.08
N TRP A 130 -18.57 -1.92 1.00
CA TRP A 130 -18.34 -2.81 -0.15
C TRP A 130 -17.55 -4.06 0.25
N TRP A 131 -16.43 -3.90 0.95
CA TRP A 131 -15.55 -5.00 1.33
C TRP A 131 -16.22 -5.99 2.29
N ALA A 132 -17.01 -5.49 3.25
CA ALA A 132 -17.82 -6.33 4.13
C ALA A 132 -18.87 -7.12 3.34
N GLY A 133 -19.50 -6.50 2.34
CA GLY A 133 -20.46 -7.16 1.45
C GLY A 133 -19.84 -8.18 0.48
N LEU A 134 -18.52 -8.26 0.38
CA LEU A 134 -17.80 -9.32 -0.34
C LEU A 134 -17.47 -10.53 0.54
N GLN A 135 -17.51 -10.38 1.87
CA GLN A 135 -17.04 -11.43 2.75
C GLN A 135 -17.94 -12.67 2.68
N PRO A 136 -17.35 -13.87 2.76
CA PRO A 136 -18.11 -15.09 2.78
C PRO A 136 -18.90 -15.22 4.10
N PRO A 137 -20.00 -15.99 4.12
CA PRO A 137 -20.90 -16.07 5.28
C PRO A 137 -20.26 -16.60 6.57
N TRP A 138 -19.18 -17.39 6.46
CA TRP A 138 -18.46 -17.92 7.61
C TRP A 138 -17.62 -16.86 8.32
N ARG A 139 -17.30 -15.75 7.65
CA ARG A 139 -16.44 -14.72 8.21
C ARG A 139 -17.25 -13.79 9.12
N LYS A 140 -16.80 -13.66 10.37
CA LYS A 140 -17.42 -12.76 11.35
C LYS A 140 -17.22 -11.31 10.91
N ILE A 141 -18.28 -10.51 11.06
CA ILE A 141 -18.24 -9.05 10.92
C ILE A 141 -18.29 -8.43 12.31
N ASP A 142 -17.42 -7.47 12.58
CA ASP A 142 -17.32 -6.78 13.86
C ASP A 142 -18.41 -5.71 14.04
N VAL A 143 -18.37 -5.03 15.20
CA VAL A 143 -19.33 -3.98 15.57
C VAL A 143 -19.28 -2.74 14.68
N ASP A 144 -18.17 -2.53 13.96
CA ASP A 144 -17.97 -1.43 13.03
C ASP A 144 -18.38 -1.81 11.60
N GLY A 145 -18.93 -3.01 11.40
CA GLY A 145 -19.33 -3.51 10.09
C GLY A 145 -18.15 -3.94 9.22
N ARG A 146 -17.00 -4.26 9.83
CA ARG A 146 -15.78 -4.66 9.14
C ARG A 146 -15.48 -6.15 9.36
N PRO A 147 -14.78 -6.83 8.44
CA PRO A 147 -14.38 -8.21 8.67
C PRO A 147 -13.52 -8.30 9.94
N SER A 148 -13.82 -9.30 10.77
CA SER A 148 -13.08 -9.55 12.00
C SER A 148 -11.60 -9.81 11.69
N GLU A 149 -10.73 -9.35 12.60
CA GLU A 149 -9.30 -9.67 12.58
C GLU A 149 -9.00 -11.08 13.12
N ASP A 150 -10.04 -11.76 13.64
CA ASP A 150 -10.05 -13.20 13.86
C ASP A 150 -10.04 -13.92 12.50
N ARG A 151 -8.92 -14.58 12.19
CA ARG A 151 -8.55 -15.11 10.87
C ARG A 151 -8.62 -16.64 10.80
N GLU A 152 -9.38 -17.27 11.67
CA GLU A 152 -9.60 -18.71 11.61
C GLU A 152 -10.37 -19.08 10.33
N VAL A 153 -9.75 -19.93 9.50
CA VAL A 153 -10.34 -20.48 8.26
C VAL A 153 -10.42 -22.00 8.41
N ASP A 154 -11.61 -22.56 8.14
CA ASP A 154 -11.78 -24.00 8.02
C ASP A 154 -11.24 -24.47 6.65
N GLU A 155 -10.60 -25.65 6.59
CA GLU A 155 -10.06 -26.19 5.32
C GLU A 155 -11.13 -26.32 4.22
N SER A 156 -12.41 -26.45 4.60
CA SER A 156 -13.56 -26.54 3.69
C SER A 156 -14.26 -25.19 3.43
N ALA A 157 -13.70 -24.08 3.91
CA ALA A 157 -14.32 -22.77 3.81
C ALA A 157 -14.45 -22.29 2.35
N ASP A 158 -15.69 -21.99 1.94
CA ASP A 158 -15.98 -21.40 0.63
C ASP A 158 -15.79 -19.88 0.68
N TRP A 159 -14.78 -19.37 -0.03
CA TRP A 159 -14.50 -17.94 -0.17
C TRP A 159 -15.53 -17.18 -1.01
N GLY A 160 -16.46 -17.88 -1.66
CA GLY A 160 -17.57 -17.29 -2.41
C GLY A 160 -17.06 -16.33 -3.47
N VAL A 161 -17.54 -15.08 -3.46
CA VAL A 161 -17.16 -14.08 -4.46
C VAL A 161 -15.70 -13.61 -4.36
N LEU A 162 -15.02 -13.84 -3.23
CA LEU A 162 -13.59 -13.54 -3.08
C LEU A 162 -12.69 -14.56 -3.79
N SER A 163 -13.22 -15.73 -4.18
CA SER A 163 -12.51 -16.72 -5.01
C SER A 163 -12.36 -16.30 -6.48
N VAL A 164 -13.03 -15.22 -6.90
CA VAL A 164 -12.88 -14.68 -8.25
C VAL A 164 -11.46 -14.12 -8.40
N HIS A 165 -10.68 -14.69 -9.31
CA HIS A 165 -9.34 -14.22 -9.68
C HIS A 165 -9.37 -13.26 -10.89
N GLY A 166 -8.19 -12.77 -11.29
CA GLY A 166 -8.03 -11.96 -12.48
C GLY A 166 -8.51 -10.52 -12.33
N GLN A 167 -8.90 -9.89 -13.44
CA GLN A 167 -9.23 -8.47 -13.47
C GLN A 167 -10.44 -8.08 -12.61
N ASN A 168 -11.30 -9.05 -12.27
CA ASN A 168 -12.49 -8.83 -11.45
C ASN A 168 -12.32 -9.27 -9.99
N GLY A 169 -11.16 -9.82 -9.65
CA GLY A 169 -10.83 -10.27 -8.31
C GLY A 169 -10.14 -9.19 -7.47
N MET A 170 -9.08 -9.62 -6.77
CA MET A 170 -8.32 -8.84 -5.80
C MET A 170 -7.64 -7.59 -6.38
N LEU A 171 -7.46 -7.50 -7.71
CA LEU A 171 -7.05 -6.25 -8.37
C LEU A 171 -7.94 -5.06 -7.95
N ASN A 172 -9.25 -5.27 -7.77
CA ASN A 172 -10.17 -4.22 -7.34
C ASN A 172 -9.81 -3.68 -5.95
N ALA A 173 -9.54 -4.57 -5.00
CA ALA A 173 -9.26 -4.22 -3.61
C ALA A 173 -7.92 -3.48 -3.50
N VAL A 174 -6.89 -3.98 -4.18
CA VAL A 174 -5.57 -3.33 -4.21
C VAL A 174 -5.60 -1.98 -4.93
N ALA A 175 -6.43 -1.84 -5.97
CA ALA A 175 -6.61 -0.56 -6.65
C ALA A 175 -7.26 0.48 -5.74
N VAL A 176 -8.36 0.15 -5.05
CA VAL A 176 -8.98 1.12 -4.11
C VAL A 176 -8.06 1.44 -2.93
N ALA A 177 -7.26 0.48 -2.46
CA ALA A 177 -6.26 0.70 -1.43
C ALA A 177 -5.18 1.69 -1.91
N CYS A 178 -4.71 1.55 -3.16
CA CYS A 178 -3.78 2.49 -3.77
C CYS A 178 -4.33 3.92 -3.76
N TRP A 179 -5.58 4.09 -4.21
CA TRP A 179 -6.21 5.41 -4.35
C TRP A 179 -6.40 6.05 -2.97
N TRP A 180 -6.89 5.27 -2.01
CA TRP A 180 -7.06 5.71 -0.64
C TRP A 180 -5.72 6.13 -0.02
N GLY A 181 -4.68 5.31 -0.17
CA GLY A 181 -3.33 5.61 0.33
C GLY A 181 -2.79 6.92 -0.24
N LEU A 182 -2.93 7.14 -1.54
CA LEU A 182 -2.50 8.39 -2.19
C LEU A 182 -3.28 9.61 -1.67
N ALA A 183 -4.57 9.45 -1.40
CA ALA A 183 -5.41 10.52 -0.86
C ALA A 183 -5.12 10.86 0.60
N LEU A 184 -4.41 9.98 1.33
CA LEU A 184 -3.92 10.26 2.68
C LEU A 184 -2.65 11.12 2.70
N ASP A 185 -1.97 11.29 1.57
CA ASP A 185 -0.80 12.18 1.43
C ASP A 185 0.28 11.95 2.52
N GLY A 186 0.58 10.68 2.80
CA GLY A 186 1.58 10.28 3.80
C GLY A 186 1.12 10.34 5.26
N HIS A 187 -0.15 10.67 5.53
CA HIS A 187 -0.71 10.61 6.87
C HIS A 187 -1.03 9.16 7.29
N ASN A 188 -0.57 8.77 8.48
CA ASN A 188 -0.91 7.48 9.07
C ASN A 188 -2.42 7.32 9.21
N ASN A 189 -2.95 6.19 8.74
CA ASN A 189 -4.35 5.86 8.85
C ASN A 189 -4.51 4.37 9.19
N ARG A 190 -4.87 4.11 10.46
CA ARG A 190 -5.09 2.75 10.97
C ARG A 190 -6.18 1.99 10.21
N SER A 191 -7.18 2.69 9.70
CA SER A 191 -8.23 2.04 8.93
C SER A 191 -7.73 1.56 7.57
N TRP A 192 -6.89 2.35 6.89
CA TRP A 192 -6.29 1.97 5.64
C TRP A 192 -5.29 0.82 5.83
N GLU A 193 -4.45 0.89 6.86
CA GLU A 193 -3.55 -0.21 7.22
C GLU A 193 -4.32 -1.50 7.54
N ARG A 194 -5.40 -1.42 8.32
CA ARG A 194 -6.27 -2.59 8.59
C ARG A 194 -6.82 -3.19 7.30
N PHE A 195 -7.24 -2.36 6.35
CA PHE A 195 -7.72 -2.82 5.05
C PHE A 195 -6.61 -3.51 4.23
N LEU A 196 -5.37 -2.99 4.25
CA LEU A 196 -4.23 -3.63 3.61
C LEU A 196 -3.92 -4.99 4.23
N HIS A 197 -3.87 -5.06 5.56
CA HIS A 197 -3.65 -6.33 6.26
C HIS A 197 -4.71 -7.37 5.92
N ASP A 198 -5.96 -6.93 5.71
CA ASP A 198 -7.05 -7.80 5.31
C ASP A 198 -6.88 -8.32 3.87
N ILE A 199 -6.54 -7.43 2.93
CA ILE A 199 -6.24 -7.78 1.54
C ILE A 199 -5.09 -8.79 1.48
N THR A 200 -3.99 -8.52 2.18
CA THR A 200 -2.81 -9.39 2.21
C THR A 200 -3.20 -10.79 2.65
N TRP A 201 -3.92 -10.89 3.78
CA TRP A 201 -4.36 -12.17 4.31
C TRP A 201 -5.29 -12.92 3.36
N VAL A 202 -6.31 -12.25 2.78
CA VAL A 202 -7.21 -12.88 1.80
C VAL A 202 -6.44 -13.39 0.57
N CYS A 203 -5.40 -12.68 0.14
CA CYS A 203 -4.54 -13.12 -0.95
C CYS A 203 -3.68 -14.33 -0.56
N GLU A 204 -3.09 -14.32 0.63
CA GLU A 204 -2.23 -15.39 1.14
C GLU A 204 -2.99 -16.69 1.34
N GLU A 205 -4.13 -16.67 2.04
CA GLU A 205 -4.98 -17.86 2.28
C GLU A 205 -5.44 -18.50 0.98
N GLN A 206 -5.74 -17.70 -0.05
CA GLN A 206 -6.14 -18.22 -1.35
C GLN A 206 -4.96 -18.59 -2.26
N ALA A 207 -3.74 -18.21 -1.88
CA ALA A 207 -2.50 -18.57 -2.56
C ALA A 207 -1.89 -19.89 -2.05
N GLU A 208 -2.35 -20.44 -0.93
CA GLU A 208 -1.97 -21.78 -0.41
C GLU A 208 -2.64 -22.94 -1.15
#